data_AF-A0A103PAV5-F1
#
_entry.id   AF-A0A103PAV5-F1
#
_cell.length_a   1.000
_cell.length_b   1.000
_cell.length_c   1.000
_cell.angle_alpha   90.00
_cell.angle_beta   90.00
_cell.angle_gamma   90.00
#
_symmetry.space_group_name_H-M   'P 1'
#
loop_
_entity.id
_entity.type
_entity.pdbx_description
1 polymer ?
#
loop_
_entity_poly.entity_id
_entity_poly.type
_entity_poly.pdbx_seq_one_letter_code
_entity_poly.pdbx_strand_id
1 'polypeptide(L)'
;MELVNVVKRILIWKRSKFAPCASAAQDENASVSGRCCAQVKKLGRNPKCLCAVMLSNTAKSSGIKPEIAMTIPKRCNIADRPVGYQCGAYTLP
;
A
#
# COMPACT_ATOMS: atom_id res chain seq x y z
N MET A 1 15.48 14.26 -17.26
CA MET A 1 15.50 14.00 -15.80
C MET A 1 14.42 13.00 -15.35
N GLU A 2 13.29 12.85 -16.05
CA GLU A 2 12.27 11.82 -15.74
C GLU A 2 12.78 10.39 -15.88
N LEU A 3 13.53 10.06 -16.94
CA LEU A 3 14.09 8.71 -17.15
C LEU A 3 14.96 8.23 -15.98
N VAL A 4 15.76 9.11 -15.37
CA VAL A 4 16.62 8.75 -14.23
C VAL A 4 15.79 8.47 -12.97
N ASN A 5 14.71 9.24 -12.75
CA ASN A 5 13.78 9.03 -11.64
C ASN A 5 12.90 7.80 -11.86
N VAL A 6 12.46 7.53 -13.09
CA VAL A 6 11.74 6.32 -13.47
C VAL A 6 12.63 5.09 -13.28
N VAL A 7 13.89 5.11 -13.73
CA VAL A 7 14.83 4.00 -13.53
C VAL A 7 15.19 3.80 -12.06
N LYS A 8 15.42 4.87 -11.28
CA LYS A 8 15.59 4.77 -9.81
C LYS A 8 14.33 4.22 -9.12
N ARG A 9 13.14 4.67 -9.49
CA ARG A 9 11.86 4.14 -8.98
C ARG A 9 11.67 2.67 -9.32
N ILE A 10 12.00 2.24 -10.55
CA ILE A 10 11.95 0.83 -10.98
C ILE A 10 12.92 -0.03 -10.15
N LEU A 11 14.16 0.40 -9.96
CA LEU A 11 15.16 -0.35 -9.17
C LEU A 11 14.78 -0.45 -7.69
N ILE A 12 14.21 0.63 -7.11
CA ILE A 12 13.72 0.65 -5.73
C ILE A 12 12.47 -0.25 -5.59
N TRP A 13 11.54 -0.21 -6.56
CA TRP A 13 10.34 -1.05 -6.54
C TRP A 13 10.61 -2.53 -6.75
N LYS A 14 11.62 -2.90 -7.54
CA LYS A 14 12.01 -4.30 -7.73
C LYS A 14 12.34 -5.02 -6.42
N ARG A 15 12.68 -4.29 -5.35
CA ARG A 15 12.95 -4.84 -4.01
C ARG A 15 11.85 -4.54 -2.98
N SER A 16 10.75 -3.94 -3.42
CA SER A 16 9.61 -3.68 -2.55
C SER A 16 8.79 -4.95 -2.39
N LYS A 17 8.68 -5.42 -1.14
CA LYS A 17 7.74 -6.50 -0.80
C LYS A 17 6.28 -6.15 -1.16
N PHE A 18 5.99 -4.87 -1.39
CA PHE A 18 4.68 -4.33 -1.75
C PHE A 18 4.48 -4.14 -3.26
N ALA A 19 5.46 -4.53 -4.09
CA ALA A 19 5.29 -4.60 -5.54
C ALA A 19 3.97 -5.29 -5.97
N PRO A 20 3.56 -6.42 -5.35
CA PRO A 20 2.31 -7.10 -5.71
C PRO A 20 1.02 -6.33 -5.38
N CYS A 21 1.10 -5.22 -4.64
CA CYS A 21 -0.04 -4.39 -4.26
C CYS A 21 -0.24 -3.18 -5.18
N ALA A 22 0.68 -2.90 -6.12
CA ALA A 22 0.71 -1.64 -6.87
C ALA A 22 -0.63 -1.31 -7.53
N SER A 23 -1.16 -2.24 -8.35
CA SER A 23 -2.41 -2.04 -9.07
C SER A 23 -3.59 -1.86 -8.12
N ALA A 24 -3.68 -2.69 -7.08
CA ALA A 24 -4.72 -2.57 -6.05
C ALA A 24 -4.65 -1.26 -5.26
N ALA A 25 -3.48 -0.63 -5.17
CA ALA A 25 -3.25 0.62 -4.48
C ALA A 25 -3.41 1.86 -5.39
N GLN A 26 -3.54 1.65 -6.71
CA GLN A 26 -3.79 2.68 -7.71
C GLN A 26 -5.26 2.71 -8.15
N ASP A 27 -5.91 1.54 -8.12
CA ASP A 27 -7.28 1.31 -8.58
C ASP A 27 -8.08 0.48 -7.55
N GLU A 28 -9.23 1.03 -7.16
CA GLU A 28 -10.16 0.42 -6.21
C GLU A 28 -10.82 -0.84 -6.76
N ASN A 29 -10.96 -0.94 -8.08
CA ASN A 29 -11.62 -2.04 -8.76
C ASN A 29 -10.64 -3.17 -9.14
N ALA A 30 -9.33 -2.92 -9.09
CA ALA A 30 -8.34 -3.93 -9.39
C ALA A 30 -8.43 -5.13 -8.42
N SER A 31 -8.20 -6.34 -8.91
CA SER A 31 -8.11 -7.51 -8.04
C SER A 31 -6.90 -7.40 -7.11
N VAL A 32 -7.03 -7.83 -5.84
CA VAL A 32 -5.88 -7.88 -4.92
C VAL A 32 -5.23 -9.25 -4.97
N SER A 33 -3.93 -9.29 -5.30
CA SER A 33 -3.21 -10.57 -5.35
C SER A 33 -3.06 -11.19 -3.96
N GLY A 34 -3.09 -12.52 -3.85
CA GLY A 34 -2.83 -13.20 -2.58
C GLY A 34 -1.45 -12.86 -1.98
N ARG A 35 -0.44 -12.61 -2.83
CA ARG A 35 0.88 -12.12 -2.42
C ARG A 35 0.79 -10.74 -1.77
N CYS A 36 -0.01 -9.82 -2.31
CA CYS A 36 -0.25 -8.54 -1.67
C CYS A 36 -0.88 -8.72 -0.29
N CYS A 37 -1.97 -9.50 -0.19
CA CYS A 37 -2.66 -9.71 1.08
C CYS A 37 -1.77 -10.35 2.14
N ALA A 38 -0.89 -11.29 1.76
CA ALA A 38 0.08 -11.87 2.70
C ALA A 38 1.05 -10.83 3.29
N GLN A 39 1.45 -9.82 2.52
CA GLN A 39 2.34 -8.75 3.00
C GLN A 39 1.59 -7.72 3.85
N VAL A 40 0.38 -7.35 3.42
CA VAL A 40 -0.48 -6.42 4.17
C VAL A 40 -0.89 -7.04 5.51
N LYS A 41 -1.21 -8.34 5.57
CA LYS A 41 -1.49 -9.04 6.83
C LYS A 41 -0.33 -9.00 7.83
N LYS A 42 0.92 -9.06 7.34
CA LYS A 42 2.11 -8.94 8.20
C LYS A 42 2.26 -7.53 8.77
N LEU A 43 2.07 -6.50 7.95
CA LEU A 43 2.17 -5.11 8.41
C LEU A 43 0.97 -4.65 9.22
N GLY A 44 -0.23 -5.16 8.93
CA GLY A 44 -1.48 -4.77 9.60
C GLY A 44 -1.49 -5.08 11.10
N ARG A 45 -0.59 -5.95 11.58
CA ARG A 45 -0.33 -6.17 13.01
C ARG A 45 0.27 -4.94 13.70
N ASN A 46 0.87 -4.02 12.95
CA ASN A 46 1.36 -2.74 13.43
C ASN A 46 0.75 -1.63 12.55
N PRO A 47 -0.41 -1.08 12.92
CA PRO A 47 -1.10 -0.08 12.11
C PRO A 47 -0.24 1.14 11.80
N LYS A 48 0.60 1.59 12.74
CA LYS A 48 1.54 2.70 12.50
C LYS A 48 2.51 2.40 11.36
N CYS A 49 3.05 1.19 11.32
CA CYS A 49 3.93 0.76 10.22
C CYS A 49 3.18 0.64 8.90
N LEU A 50 1.96 0.08 8.92
CA LEU A 50 1.10 0.00 7.74
C LEU A 50 0.82 1.40 7.16
N CYS A 51 0.40 2.36 7.99
CA CYS A 51 0.18 3.75 7.59
C CYS A 51 1.45 4.33 6.96
N ALA A 52 2.60 4.18 7.62
CA ALA A 52 3.87 4.74 7.15
C ALA A 52 4.27 4.22 5.77
N VAL A 53 4.08 2.93 5.49
CA VAL A 53 4.40 2.32 4.19
C VAL A 53 3.47 2.84 3.10
N MET A 54 2.16 2.74 3.33
CA MET A 54 1.15 3.09 2.33
C MET A 54 1.09 4.60 2.05
N LEU A 55 1.41 5.44 3.04
CA LEU A 55 1.42 6.90 2.93
C LEU A 55 2.81 7.49 2.65
N SER A 56 3.83 6.65 2.46
CA SER A 56 5.19 7.10 2.19
C SER A 56 5.27 7.94 0.91
N ASN A 57 6.22 8.89 0.88
CA ASN A 57 6.51 9.67 -0.33
C ASN A 57 6.93 8.75 -1.49
N THR A 58 7.57 7.63 -1.21
CA THR A 58 7.90 6.60 -2.20
C THR A 58 6.64 6.00 -2.83
N ALA A 59 5.64 5.61 -2.03
CA ALA A 59 4.37 5.11 -2.54
C ALA A 59 3.67 6.17 -3.41
N LYS A 60 3.48 7.38 -2.87
CA LYS A 60 2.82 8.50 -3.59
C LYS A 60 3.50 8.83 -4.92
N SER A 61 4.83 8.96 -4.90
CA SER A 61 5.60 9.22 -6.12
C SER A 61 5.53 8.09 -7.15
N SER A 62 5.06 6.91 -6.76
CA SER A 62 4.85 5.76 -7.65
C SER A 62 3.40 5.64 -8.13
N GLY A 63 2.61 6.72 -7.98
CA GLY A 63 1.21 6.79 -8.41
C GLY A 63 0.22 6.12 -7.46
N ILE A 64 0.68 5.66 -6.29
CA ILE A 64 -0.20 5.05 -5.28
C ILE A 64 -1.10 6.12 -4.68
N LYS A 65 -2.41 5.84 -4.66
CA LYS A 65 -3.44 6.73 -4.10
C LYS A 65 -3.68 6.35 -2.64
N PRO A 66 -3.36 7.22 -1.67
CA PRO A 66 -3.57 6.95 -0.25
C PRO A 66 -4.96 6.43 0.11
N GLU A 67 -6.00 7.07 -0.40
CA GLU A 67 -7.40 6.76 -0.18
C GLU A 67 -7.74 5.33 -0.64
N ILE A 68 -7.17 4.88 -1.75
CA ILE A 68 -7.37 3.52 -2.27
C ILE A 68 -6.49 2.52 -1.52
N ALA A 69 -5.23 2.86 -1.25
CA ALA A 69 -4.28 1.99 -0.56
C ALA A 69 -4.76 1.62 0.86
N MET A 70 -5.41 2.54 1.57
CA MET A 70 -6.00 2.29 2.89
C MET A 70 -7.15 1.28 2.87
N THR A 71 -7.80 1.04 1.74
CA THR A 71 -8.87 0.03 1.61
C THR A 71 -8.34 -1.39 1.41
N ILE A 72 -7.04 -1.57 1.10
CA ILE A 72 -6.47 -2.87 0.79
C ILE A 72 -6.63 -3.88 1.94
N PRO A 73 -6.40 -3.53 3.23
CA PRO A 73 -6.65 -4.45 4.33
C PRO A 73 -8.10 -4.99 4.36
N LYS A 74 -9.08 -4.14 4.02
CA LYS A 74 -10.49 -4.52 3.91
C LYS A 74 -10.73 -5.42 2.70
N ARG A 75 -10.21 -5.08 1.52
CA ARG A 75 -10.31 -5.89 0.30
C ARG A 75 -9.60 -7.25 0.41
N CYS A 76 -8.58 -7.33 1.26
CA CYS A 76 -7.91 -8.59 1.62
C CYS A 76 -8.64 -9.41 2.69
N ASN A 77 -9.79 -8.94 3.18
CA ASN A 77 -10.57 -9.57 4.25
C ASN A 77 -9.73 -9.95 5.48
N ILE A 78 -8.86 -9.05 5.94
CA ILE A 78 -8.07 -9.25 7.17
C ILE A 78 -9.00 -9.05 8.37
N ALA A 79 -9.24 -10.12 9.13
CA ALA A 79 -10.17 -10.13 10.26
C ALA A 79 -9.77 -9.15 11.37
N ASP A 80 -8.53 -9.23 11.86
CA ASP A 80 -8.05 -8.43 13.00
C ASP A 80 -7.50 -7.07 12.58
N ARG A 81 -8.05 -6.46 11.52
CA ARG A 81 -7.59 -5.15 11.07
C ARG A 81 -8.09 -4.05 12.05
N PRO A 82 -7.25 -3.06 12.39
CA PRO A 82 -7.63 -2.02 13.35
C PRO A 82 -8.52 -0.96 12.69
N VAL A 83 -9.81 -1.25 12.58
CA VAL A 83 -10.82 -0.35 12.01
C VAL A 83 -10.90 0.94 12.81
N GLY A 84 -10.96 2.09 12.12
CA GLY A 84 -11.01 3.42 12.72
C GLY A 84 -9.66 4.00 13.13
N TYR A 85 -8.56 3.23 12.99
CA TYR A 85 -7.22 3.73 13.28
C TYR A 85 -6.85 4.90 12.36
N GLN A 86 -6.33 5.98 12.95
CA GLN A 86 -5.98 7.22 12.25
C GLN A 86 -4.58 7.13 11.63
N CYS A 87 -4.52 7.19 10.30
CA CYS A 87 -3.31 7.34 9.50
C CYS A 87 -3.16 8.80 9.02
N GLY A 88 -3.10 9.76 9.95
CA GLY A 88 -3.12 11.19 9.60
C GLY A 88 -4.50 11.62 9.12
N ALA A 89 -4.60 12.08 7.86
CA ALA A 89 -5.87 12.48 7.25
C ALA A 89 -6.74 11.30 6.77
N TYR A 90 -6.26 10.06 6.89
CA TYR A 90 -6.94 8.85 6.44
C TYR A 90 -7.27 7.94 7.61
N THR A 91 -8.31 7.12 7.47
CA THR A 91 -8.68 6.10 8.45
C THR A 91 -8.62 4.71 7.82
N LEU A 92 -8.29 3.70 8.63
CA LEU A 92 -8.40 2.30 8.20
C LEU A 92 -9.88 1.86 8.26
N PRO A 93 -10.50 1.49 7.13
CA PRO A 93 -11.88 1.01 7.07
C PRO A 93 -12.00 -0.49 7.44
#